data_AF-A0A9D6C6P8-F1
#
_entry.id   AF-A0A9D6C6P8-F1
#
_cell.length_a   1.000
_cell.length_b   1.000
_cell.length_c   1.000
_cell.angle_alpha   90.00
_cell.angle_beta   90.00
_cell.angle_gamma   90.00
#
_symmetry.space_group_name_H-M   'P 1'
#
loop_
_entity.id
_entity.type
_entity.pdbx_description
1 polymer ?
#
loop_
_entity_poly.entity_id
_entity_poly.type
_entity_poly.pdbx_seq_one_letter_code
_entity_poly.pdbx_strand_id
1 'polypeptide(L)' 'MFRKVQTMVAAMILAAVAASTLAPGAALAKASCTDWMDQGDGTSWAECVGDDGVQHCYVINNAPGSVAREVSCSG' A
#
# COMPACT_ATOMS: atom_id res chain seq x y z
N MET A 1 28.19 -17.10 -41.30
CA MET A 1 27.95 -15.82 -40.60
C MET A 1 26.56 -15.76 -39.94
N PHE A 2 25.49 -16.21 -40.61
CA PHE A 2 24.10 -16.17 -40.14
C PHE A 2 23.79 -16.91 -38.81
N ARG A 3 24.42 -18.06 -38.52
CA ARG A 3 24.19 -18.79 -37.26
C ARG A 3 24.60 -18.04 -35.99
N LYS A 4 25.63 -17.18 -36.07
CA LYS A 4 26.13 -16.38 -34.93
C LYS A 4 25.22 -15.19 -34.61
N VAL A 5 24.61 -14.60 -35.64
CA VAL A 5 23.65 -13.49 -35.52
C VAL A 5 22.37 -13.97 -34.83
N GLN A 6 21.91 -15.17 -35.18
CA GLN A 6 20.69 -15.76 -34.61
C GLN A 6 20.83 -16.11 -33.12
N THR A 7 22.02 -16.53 -32.67
CA THR A 7 22.29 -16.79 -31.24
C THR A 7 22.38 -15.51 -30.43
N MET A 8 22.97 -14.44 -30.99
CA MET A 8 23.04 -13.13 -30.34
C MET A 8 21.65 -12.49 -30.18
N VAL A 9 20.81 -12.58 -31.22
CA VAL A 9 19.43 -12.05 -31.17
C VAL A 9 18.59 -12.83 -30.15
N ALA A 10 18.72 -14.16 -30.08
CA ALA A 10 18.01 -14.96 -29.09
C ALA A 10 18.43 -14.63 -27.64
N ALA A 11 19.72 -14.40 -27.39
CA ALA A 11 20.24 -14.00 -26.08
C ALA A 11 19.74 -12.62 -25.64
N MET A 12 19.62 -11.67 -26.57
CA MET A 12 19.07 -10.33 -26.29
C MET A 12 17.57 -10.38 -25.94
N ILE A 13 16.80 -11.24 -26.62
CA ILE A 13 15.36 -11.40 -26.33
C ILE A 13 15.14 -11.99 -24.94
N LEU A 14 15.94 -13.00 -24.54
CA LEU A 14 15.85 -13.58 -23.20
C LEU A 14 16.16 -12.55 -22.09
N ALA A 15 17.16 -11.69 -22.31
CA ALA A 15 17.51 -10.63 -21.35
C ALA A 15 16.39 -9.58 -21.21
N ALA A 16 15.70 -9.25 -22.30
CA ALA A 16 14.59 -8.29 -22.29
C ALA A 16 13.34 -8.82 -21.55
N VAL A 17 13.07 -10.14 -21.60
CA VAL A 17 11.95 -10.77 -20.90
C VAL A 17 12.22 -10.93 -19.39
N ALA A 18 13.48 -11.11 -18.98
CA ALA A 18 13.84 -11.20 -17.57
C ALA A 18 13.77 -9.84 -16.83
N ALA A 19 13.93 -8.73 -17.55
CA ALA A 19 13.86 -7.39 -16.96
C ALA A 19 12.42 -6.90 -16.71
N SER A 20 11.41 -7.48 -17.36
CA SER A 20 10.01 -7.09 -17.24
C SER A 20 9.24 -7.82 -16.12
N THR A 21 9.86 -8.76 -15.42
CA THR A 21 9.23 -9.51 -14.31
C THR A 21 9.53 -8.94 -12.92
N LEU A 22 10.35 -7.88 -12.82
CA LEU A 22 10.84 -7.33 -11.55
C LEU A 22 10.17 -6.02 -11.11
N ALA A 23 8.91 -5.80 -11.49
CA ALA A 23 8.08 -4.81 -10.82
C ALA A 23 6.92 -5.49 -10.09
N PRO A 24 7.15 -6.20 -8.96
CA PRO A 24 6.11 -6.27 -7.96
C PRO A 24 5.86 -4.83 -7.54
N GLY A 25 4.75 -4.26 -8.01
CA GLY A 25 4.30 -2.96 -7.56
C GLY A 25 4.25 -2.98 -6.05
N ALA A 26 4.90 -2.02 -5.40
CA ALA A 26 4.63 -1.67 -4.02
C ALA A 26 3.24 -1.03 -3.95
N ALA A 27 2.21 -1.81 -4.27
CA ALA A 27 0.89 -1.58 -3.75
C ALA A 27 0.99 -2.03 -2.29
N LEU A 28 1.52 -1.16 -1.43
CA LEU A 28 1.27 -1.27 0.00
C LEU A 28 -0.25 -1.37 0.11
N ALA A 29 -0.75 -2.48 0.64
CA ALA A 29 -2.18 -2.61 0.80
C ALA A 29 -2.58 -1.44 1.70
N LYS A 30 -3.54 -0.63 1.26
CA LYS A 30 -4.06 0.45 2.10
C LYS A 30 -4.46 -0.21 3.41
N ALA A 31 -3.96 0.29 4.53
CA ALA A 31 -4.23 -0.26 5.85
C ALA A 31 -5.72 -0.59 5.97
N SER A 32 -6.03 -1.81 6.42
CA SER A 32 -7.41 -2.26 6.53
C SER A 32 -8.03 -1.54 7.71
N CYS A 33 -8.79 -0.49 7.41
CA CYS A 33 -9.41 0.33 8.42
C CYS A 33 -10.88 -0.05 8.64
N THR A 34 -11.36 0.04 9.88
CA THR A 34 -12.78 0.10 10.18
C THR A 34 -13.39 1.35 9.54
N ASP A 35 -14.71 1.35 9.40
CA ASP A 35 -15.43 2.60 9.15
C ASP A 35 -15.21 3.58 10.31
N TRP A 36 -15.32 4.88 10.01
CA TRP A 36 -15.29 5.92 11.03
C TRP A 36 -16.53 5.83 11.92
N MET A 37 -16.32 5.54 13.18
CA MET A 37 -17.35 5.45 14.20
C MET A 37 -17.50 6.78 14.93
N ASP A 38 -18.65 7.42 14.78
CA ASP A 38 -18.99 8.65 15.50
C ASP A 38 -19.06 8.38 17.02
N GLN A 39 -18.40 9.23 17.80
CA GLN A 39 -18.35 9.13 19.26
C GLN A 39 -19.45 9.94 19.94
N GLY A 40 -20.20 10.77 19.20
CA GLY A 40 -21.28 11.61 19.73
C GLY A 40 -20.81 12.88 20.45
N ASP A 41 -19.50 13.13 20.50
CA ASP A 41 -18.87 14.32 21.08
C ASP A 41 -18.30 15.29 20.02
N GLY A 42 -18.65 15.06 18.74
CA GLY A 42 -18.11 15.80 17.60
C GLY A 42 -16.79 15.24 17.07
N THR A 43 -16.34 14.08 17.56
CA THR A 43 -15.22 13.33 16.99
C THR A 43 -15.65 11.99 16.42
N SER A 44 -14.86 11.48 15.49
CA SER A 44 -15.00 10.11 14.97
C SER A 44 -13.69 9.34 15.17
N TRP A 45 -13.82 8.03 15.30
CA TRP A 45 -12.74 7.09 15.53
C TRP A 45 -12.64 6.04 14.43
N ALA A 46 -11.43 5.63 14.06
CA ALA A 46 -11.21 4.47 13.20
C ALA A 46 -9.97 3.68 13.64
N GLU A 47 -10.04 2.36 13.50
CA GLU A 47 -8.90 1.46 13.72
C GLU A 47 -8.40 0.95 12.38
N CYS A 48 -7.09 0.95 12.18
CA CYS A 48 -6.44 0.46 10.97
C CYS A 48 -5.39 -0.59 11.35
N VAL A 49 -5.37 -1.71 10.65
CA VAL A 49 -4.28 -2.70 10.77
C VAL A 49 -3.33 -2.52 9.60
N GLY A 50 -2.06 -2.25 9.90
CA GLY A 50 -0.99 -2.14 8.93
C GLY A 50 -0.57 -3.49 8.34
N ASP A 51 0.24 -3.47 7.30
CA ASP A 51 0.79 -4.68 6.67
C ASP A 51 1.73 -5.47 7.61
N ASP A 52 2.25 -4.81 8.65
CA ASP A 52 3.03 -5.39 9.74
C ASP A 52 2.17 -6.05 10.82
N GLY A 53 0.85 -5.99 10.68
CA GLY A 53 -0.12 -6.49 11.66
C GLY A 53 -0.28 -5.59 12.89
N VAL A 54 0.31 -4.39 12.90
CA VAL A 54 0.18 -3.45 14.01
C VAL A 54 -1.14 -2.71 13.90
N GLN A 55 -1.83 -2.60 15.05
CA GLN A 55 -3.06 -1.83 15.17
C GLN A 55 -2.71 -0.35 15.38
N HIS A 56 -3.26 0.49 14.52
CA HIS A 56 -3.21 1.94 14.56
C HIS A 56 -4.61 2.49 14.72
N CYS A 57 -4.69 3.68 15.29
CA CYS A 57 -5.88 4.11 15.97
C CYS A 57 -6.01 5.60 15.81
N TYR A 58 -7.04 6.05 15.10
CA TYR A 58 -7.13 7.42 14.62
C TYR A 58 -8.39 8.09 15.11
N VAL A 59 -8.24 9.33 15.57
CA VAL A 59 -9.35 10.21 15.90
C VAL A 59 -9.34 11.44 15.00
N ILE A 60 -10.52 11.88 14.57
CA ILE A 60 -10.72 13.07 13.75
C ILE A 60 -11.82 13.94 14.34
N ASN A 61 -11.68 15.25 14.23
CA ASN A 61 -12.78 16.18 14.50
C ASN A 61 -13.71 16.23 13.29
N ASN A 62 -15.03 16.18 13.50
CA ASN A 62 -16.01 16.13 12.41
C ASN A 62 -16.18 17.48 11.67
N ALA A 63 -15.47 18.54 12.06
CA ALA A 63 -15.46 19.81 11.36
C ALA A 63 -14.79 19.69 9.97
N PRO A 64 -15.28 20.43 8.95
CA PRO A 64 -14.68 20.44 7.62
C PRO A 64 -13.20 20.82 7.63
N GLY A 65 -12.38 20.07 6.88
CA GLY A 65 -10.94 20.34 6.77
C GLY A 65 -10.09 19.81 7.93
N SER A 66 -10.67 19.08 8.87
CA SER A 66 -9.92 18.42 9.94
C SER A 66 -9.02 17.31 9.41
N VAL A 67 -7.91 17.07 10.11
CA VAL A 67 -6.95 15.99 9.81
C VAL A 67 -7.01 14.97 10.94
N ALA A 68 -7.04 13.68 10.58
CA ALA A 68 -6.98 12.60 11.54
C ALA A 68 -5.62 12.59 12.27
N ARG A 69 -5.62 12.27 13.55
CA ARG A 69 -4.40 12.06 14.34
C ARG A 69 -4.40 10.67 14.95
N GLU A 70 -3.22 10.08 15.03
CA GLU A 70 -3.03 8.81 15.71
C GLU A 70 -3.08 8.99 17.23
N VAL A 71 -3.74 8.08 17.92
CA VAL A 71 -3.81 7.99 19.38
C VAL A 71 -3.71 6.53 19.80
N SER A 72 -3.58 6.27 21.10
CA SER A 72 -3.59 4.91 21.62
C SER A 72 -4.95 4.25 21.38
N CYS A 73 -4.93 3.00 20.94
CA CYS A 73 -6.11 2.13 20.93
C CYS A 73 -6.57 1.92 22.38
N SER A 74 -7.65 2.59 22.77
CA SER A 74 -8.30 2.37 24.07
C SER A 74 -9.39 1.33 23.90
N GLY A 75 -9.13 0.13 24.40
CA GLY A 75 -10.12 -0.97 24.50
C GLY A 75 -11.02 -0.84 25.72
#